data_AF-A0A919SSU9-F1
#
_entry.id   AF-A0A919SSU9-F1
#
_cell.length_a   1.000
_cell.length_b   1.000
_cell.length_c   1.000
_cell.angle_alpha   90.00
_cell.angle_beta   90.00
_cell.angle_gamma   90.00
#
_symmetry.space_group_name_H-M   'P 1'
#
loop_
_entity.id
_entity.type
_entity.pdbx_description
1 polymer ?
#
loop_
_entity_poly.entity_id
_entity_poly.type
_entity_poly.pdbx_seq_one_letter_code
_entity_poly.pdbx_strand_id
1 'polypeptide(L)'
;MIGRWFATDYDEPVRFIEGLPIEVSSGSDLGIVDQVVRGNAIVGRVTGDFGAVGLKVRGPGVPTRVSVVVHLDELGTRWWSDRVRPPRHAPELPRLVLVRAQGELRGAALLARRQGLRSAGGAKVTVEFDLTAEELDEDGLLMIELAEPPRPEWMSGRVAARSALGLRIDKIYVRPEPTTTAPAPSPYATGCDLALLASDGPEQFRLEVSPVTPAPPLPRSPTHKWSRRKPARAGFKALRIARRAGTRVAAEVVKSRPTDNFGVRATDLLTGVPVELTVVSRGAGSVTLSRGAAQGPILLGLEQPDRGLSCRIVP
;
A
#
# COMPACT_ATOMS: atom_id res chain seq x y z
N MET A 1 -48.24 2.25 -14.87
CA MET A 1 -47.11 1.55 -14.23
C MET A 1 -46.32 2.59 -13.45
N ILE A 2 -46.77 2.89 -12.22
CA ILE A 2 -46.29 3.97 -11.34
C ILE A 2 -45.70 3.25 -10.12
N GLY A 3 -44.39 3.31 -9.90
CA GLY A 3 -43.76 2.56 -8.79
C GLY A 3 -42.23 2.53 -8.79
N ARG A 4 -41.56 2.93 -9.87
CA ARG A 4 -40.08 2.94 -9.96
C ARG A 4 -39.39 4.23 -9.52
N TRP A 5 -40.14 5.23 -9.06
CA TRP A 5 -39.61 6.59 -8.83
C TRP A 5 -39.11 6.85 -7.41
N PHE A 6 -39.28 5.88 -6.50
CA PHE A 6 -38.80 5.93 -5.12
C PHE A 6 -37.89 4.75 -4.77
N ALA A 7 -37.41 3.99 -5.77
CA ALA A 7 -36.43 2.96 -5.53
C ALA A 7 -35.14 3.64 -5.03
N THR A 8 -34.89 3.51 -3.74
CA THR A 8 -33.61 3.86 -3.14
C THR A 8 -32.64 2.72 -3.39
N ASP A 9 -31.33 2.98 -3.36
CA ASP A 9 -30.31 1.92 -3.47
C ASP A 9 -30.44 0.84 -2.36
N TYR A 10 -31.30 1.04 -1.36
CA TYR A 10 -31.67 0.07 -0.32
C TYR A 10 -32.72 -0.96 -0.76
N ASP A 11 -33.41 -0.76 -1.89
CA ASP A 11 -34.48 -1.65 -2.35
C ASP A 11 -33.95 -2.88 -3.12
N GLU A 12 -32.67 -2.90 -3.46
CA GLU A 12 -32.04 -4.10 -4.03
C GLU A 12 -31.71 -5.11 -2.92
N PRO A 13 -32.09 -6.38 -3.07
CA PRO A 13 -31.78 -7.39 -2.08
C PRO A 13 -30.28 -7.49 -1.87
N VAL A 14 -29.86 -7.46 -0.61
CA VAL A 14 -28.45 -7.59 -0.22
C VAL A 14 -27.88 -8.87 -0.83
N ARG A 15 -26.92 -8.69 -1.74
CA ARG A 15 -26.26 -9.82 -2.40
C ARG A 15 -25.24 -10.43 -1.44
N PHE A 16 -25.59 -11.59 -0.89
CA PHE A 16 -24.63 -12.43 -0.17
C PHE A 16 -23.75 -13.16 -1.17
N ILE A 17 -22.45 -13.22 -0.86
CA ILE A 17 -21.51 -14.10 -1.54
C ILE A 17 -21.52 -15.42 -0.77
N GLU A 18 -21.91 -16.49 -1.47
CA GLU A 18 -22.03 -17.83 -0.89
C GLU A 18 -20.76 -18.66 -1.06
N GLY A 19 -20.45 -19.44 -0.02
CA GLY A 19 -19.38 -20.44 -0.04
C GLY A 19 -17.97 -19.86 0.10
N LEU A 20 -17.06 -20.66 0.67
CA LEU A 20 -15.63 -20.40 0.65
C LEU A 20 -14.94 -21.37 -0.34
N PRO A 21 -13.88 -20.96 -1.05
CA PRO A 21 -13.22 -19.66 -1.01
C PRO A 21 -13.94 -18.58 -1.83
N ILE A 22 -13.75 -17.32 -1.44
CA ILE A 22 -14.26 -16.13 -2.12
C ILE A 22 -13.11 -15.38 -2.78
N GLU A 23 -13.34 -14.94 -4.02
CA GLU A 23 -12.51 -13.97 -4.71
C GLU A 23 -13.38 -12.81 -5.19
N VAL A 24 -13.16 -11.63 -4.62
CA VAL A 24 -13.78 -10.39 -5.08
C VAL A 24 -12.76 -9.62 -5.90
N SER A 25 -13.11 -9.32 -7.14
CA SER A 25 -12.24 -8.57 -8.07
C SER A 25 -12.97 -7.43 -8.77
N SER A 26 -14.23 -7.17 -8.43
CA SER A 26 -15.06 -6.10 -8.97
C SER A 26 -15.77 -5.36 -7.84
N GLY A 27 -15.98 -4.06 -8.03
CA GLY A 27 -16.76 -3.21 -7.14
C GLY A 27 -18.26 -3.48 -7.21
N SER A 28 -18.74 -4.28 -8.17
CA SER A 28 -20.14 -4.72 -8.24
C SER A 28 -20.55 -5.66 -7.11
N ASP A 29 -19.58 -6.28 -6.45
CA ASP A 29 -19.83 -7.26 -5.38
C ASP A 29 -19.82 -6.61 -3.98
N LEU A 30 -19.60 -5.29 -3.89
CA LEU A 30 -19.56 -4.57 -2.61
C LEU A 30 -20.97 -4.21 -2.13
N GLY A 31 -21.27 -4.49 -0.87
CA GLY A 31 -22.49 -4.02 -0.21
C GLY A 31 -22.35 -2.61 0.36
N ILE A 32 -21.15 -2.24 0.81
CA ILE A 32 -20.88 -0.93 1.43
C ILE A 32 -19.65 -0.31 0.78
N VAL A 33 -19.69 1.00 0.57
CA VAL A 33 -18.58 1.78 0.02
C VAL A 33 -18.54 3.15 0.69
N ASP A 34 -17.38 3.52 1.24
CA ASP A 34 -17.11 4.88 1.72
C ASP A 34 -15.76 5.38 1.17
N GLN A 35 -15.76 6.61 0.67
CA GLN A 35 -14.60 7.26 0.01
C GLN A 35 -13.87 6.36 -1.01
N VAL A 36 -14.61 5.48 -1.68
CA VAL A 36 -14.10 4.59 -2.72
C VAL A 36 -15.01 4.70 -3.95
N VAL A 37 -14.40 4.71 -5.13
CA VAL A 37 -15.11 4.55 -6.40
C VAL A 37 -15.00 3.10 -6.82
N ARG A 38 -16.15 2.44 -6.99
CA ARG A 38 -16.27 1.05 -7.48
C ARG A 38 -15.62 0.92 -8.85
N GLY A 39 -14.94 -0.21 -9.09
CA GLY A 39 -14.34 -0.52 -10.39
C GLY A 39 -14.97 -1.76 -11.02
N ASN A 40 -14.83 -1.89 -12.35
CA ASN A 40 -15.37 -3.04 -13.09
C ASN A 40 -14.40 -4.24 -13.13
N ALA A 41 -13.10 -4.00 -12.94
CA ALA A 41 -12.04 -5.03 -13.00
C ALA A 41 -11.11 -4.96 -11.78
N ILE A 42 -11.53 -4.20 -10.78
CA ILE A 42 -10.86 -3.90 -9.52
C ILE A 42 -11.99 -3.74 -8.49
N VAL A 43 -11.74 -4.04 -7.22
CA VAL A 43 -12.73 -3.79 -6.14
C VAL A 43 -13.09 -2.31 -6.08
N GLY A 44 -12.08 -1.44 -6.00
CA GLY A 44 -12.32 -0.01 -6.00
C GLY A 44 -11.07 0.83 -5.85
N ARG A 45 -11.24 2.14 -5.94
CA ARG A 45 -10.18 3.13 -5.77
C ARG A 45 -10.56 4.19 -4.74
N VAL A 46 -9.67 4.43 -3.80
CA VAL A 46 -9.85 5.43 -2.74
C VAL A 46 -9.84 6.86 -3.32
N THR A 47 -10.82 7.67 -2.93
CA THR A 47 -11.01 9.06 -3.38
C THR A 47 -10.70 10.11 -2.32
N GLY A 48 -10.47 9.71 -1.07
CA GLY A 48 -10.12 10.60 0.04
C GLY A 48 -8.97 10.08 0.89
N ASP A 49 -8.99 10.43 2.18
CA ASP A 49 -7.89 10.14 3.14
C ASP A 49 -8.03 8.78 3.79
N PHE A 50 -9.17 8.16 3.54
CA PHE A 50 -9.57 6.85 3.98
C PHE A 50 -10.37 6.21 2.85
N GLY A 51 -10.48 4.89 2.85
CA GLY A 51 -11.46 4.20 2.03
C GLY A 51 -11.91 2.91 2.66
N ALA A 52 -13.21 2.66 2.66
CA ALA A 52 -13.81 1.44 3.15
C ALA A 52 -14.65 0.74 2.10
N VAL A 53 -14.60 -0.59 2.12
CA VAL A 53 -15.45 -1.46 1.32
C VAL A 53 -15.99 -2.58 2.20
N GLY A 54 -17.29 -2.82 2.12
CA GLY A 54 -17.97 -3.88 2.85
C GLY A 54 -18.48 -4.96 1.90
N LEU A 55 -18.27 -6.22 2.29
CA LEU A 55 -18.74 -7.42 1.60
C LEU A 55 -19.72 -8.14 2.51
N LYS A 56 -20.84 -8.59 1.96
CA LYS A 56 -21.75 -9.50 2.65
C LYS A 56 -21.40 -10.93 2.25
N VAL A 57 -20.67 -11.60 3.12
CA VAL A 57 -20.24 -12.99 3.00
C VAL A 57 -21.17 -13.82 3.86
N ARG A 58 -21.78 -14.88 3.35
CA ARG A 58 -22.58 -15.74 4.23
C ARG A 58 -21.66 -16.34 5.30
N GLY A 59 -21.95 -16.06 6.58
CA GLY A 59 -21.13 -16.42 7.72
C GLY A 59 -20.64 -17.87 7.62
N PRO A 60 -19.34 -18.12 7.49
CA PRO A 60 -18.85 -19.47 7.27
C PRO A 60 -18.77 -20.29 8.56
N GLY A 61 -18.94 -19.65 9.73
CA GLY A 61 -18.86 -20.29 11.05
C GLY A 61 -17.49 -20.91 11.36
N VAL A 62 -16.47 -20.54 10.60
CA VAL A 62 -15.09 -21.05 10.73
C VAL A 62 -14.10 -19.90 10.66
N PRO A 63 -12.91 -20.03 11.29
CA PRO A 63 -11.82 -19.08 11.09
C PRO A 63 -11.45 -18.94 9.62
N THR A 64 -11.15 -17.72 9.20
CA THR A 64 -10.85 -17.40 7.80
C THR A 64 -9.61 -16.55 7.64
N ARG A 65 -8.85 -16.82 6.57
CA ARG A 65 -7.78 -15.96 6.11
C ARG A 65 -8.29 -14.99 5.06
N VAL A 66 -8.04 -13.71 5.27
CA VAL A 66 -8.34 -12.64 4.32
C VAL A 66 -7.05 -12.13 3.69
N SER A 67 -7.01 -12.06 2.36
CA SER A 67 -5.91 -11.44 1.62
C SER A 67 -6.42 -10.22 0.85
N VAL A 68 -5.94 -9.03 1.20
CA VAL A 68 -6.29 -7.77 0.55
C VAL A 68 -5.14 -7.32 -0.35
N VAL A 69 -5.44 -7.16 -1.63
CA VAL A 69 -4.45 -6.79 -2.63
C VAL A 69 -4.52 -5.30 -2.94
N VAL A 70 -3.53 -4.54 -2.49
CA VAL A 70 -3.44 -3.09 -2.66
C VAL A 70 -2.45 -2.72 -3.76
N HIS A 71 -2.80 -1.74 -4.59
CA HIS A 71 -1.97 -1.32 -5.72
C HIS A 71 -1.90 0.21 -5.84
N LEU A 72 -0.68 0.71 -5.98
CA LEU A 72 -0.33 2.06 -6.43
C LEU A 72 -0.01 2.05 -7.93
N ASP A 73 -0.95 2.49 -8.76
CA ASP A 73 -0.77 2.61 -10.22
C ASP A 73 -0.59 4.08 -10.68
N GLU A 74 -0.28 4.28 -11.97
CA GLU A 74 -0.04 5.64 -12.51
C GLU A 74 -1.27 6.55 -12.42
N LEU A 75 -2.49 5.98 -12.48
CA LEU A 75 -3.72 6.75 -12.36
C LEU A 75 -3.90 7.25 -10.92
N GLY A 76 -3.66 6.39 -9.92
CA GLY A 76 -3.68 6.73 -8.51
C GLY A 76 -2.69 7.84 -8.18
N THR A 77 -1.45 7.74 -8.69
CA THR A 77 -0.45 8.80 -8.53
C THR A 77 -0.93 10.14 -9.09
N ARG A 78 -1.60 10.16 -10.25
CA ARG A 78 -2.16 11.40 -10.83
C ARG A 78 -3.31 11.96 -10.01
N TRP A 79 -4.23 11.10 -9.56
CA TRP A 79 -5.34 11.51 -8.71
C TRP A 79 -4.87 12.17 -7.42
N TRP A 80 -3.82 11.62 -6.84
CA TRP A 80 -3.17 12.21 -5.69
C TRP A 80 -2.48 13.53 -6.03
N SER A 81 -1.66 13.58 -7.09
CA SER A 81 -0.90 14.78 -7.43
C SER A 81 -1.80 15.96 -7.78
N ASP A 82 -2.95 15.71 -8.41
CA ASP A 82 -3.92 16.75 -8.77
C ASP A 82 -4.64 17.33 -7.53
N ARG A 83 -4.83 16.53 -6.47
CA ARG A 83 -5.51 16.94 -5.22
C ARG A 83 -4.57 17.51 -4.17
N VAL A 84 -3.40 16.88 -3.96
CA VAL A 84 -2.41 17.32 -2.96
C VAL A 84 -1.51 18.42 -3.50
N ARG A 85 -1.34 18.50 -4.83
CA ARG A 85 -0.57 19.56 -5.52
C ARG A 85 0.84 19.76 -4.95
N PRO A 86 1.65 18.70 -4.81
CA PRO A 86 3.01 18.85 -4.32
C PRO A 86 3.89 19.69 -5.25
N PRO A 87 5.05 20.18 -4.78
CA PRO A 87 6.00 20.95 -5.58
C PRO A 87 6.36 20.27 -6.89
N ARG A 88 6.62 21.07 -7.94
CA ARG A 88 6.84 20.59 -9.33
C ARG A 88 7.95 19.56 -9.47
N HIS A 89 8.96 19.65 -8.63
CA HIS A 89 10.17 18.82 -8.68
C HIS A 89 10.25 17.86 -7.49
N ALA A 90 9.19 17.79 -6.67
CA ALA A 90 9.14 16.79 -5.60
C ALA A 90 9.11 15.39 -6.22
N PRO A 91 9.97 14.47 -5.75
CA PRO A 91 9.85 13.08 -6.14
C PRO A 91 8.55 12.48 -5.60
N GLU A 92 8.09 11.41 -6.23
CA GLU A 92 6.99 10.63 -5.68
C GLU A 92 7.44 9.95 -4.37
N LEU A 93 6.70 10.20 -3.29
CA LEU A 93 6.94 9.58 -1.99
C LEU A 93 6.19 8.24 -1.86
N PRO A 94 6.72 7.26 -1.12
CA PRO A 94 6.03 6.03 -0.73
C PRO A 94 4.65 6.28 -0.11
N ARG A 95 3.74 5.31 -0.30
CA ARG A 95 2.42 5.26 0.32
C ARG A 95 2.44 4.28 1.47
N LEU A 96 2.19 4.77 2.67
CA LEU A 96 1.98 3.94 3.83
C LEU A 96 0.52 4.03 4.24
N VAL A 97 -0.17 2.91 4.30
CA VAL A 97 -1.55 2.82 4.78
C VAL A 97 -1.70 1.67 5.76
N LEU A 98 -2.58 1.86 6.73
CA LEU A 98 -3.05 0.80 7.61
C LEU A 98 -4.16 0.04 6.91
N VAL A 99 -4.15 -1.28 7.05
CA VAL A 99 -5.26 -2.15 6.64
C VAL A 99 -6.01 -2.54 7.89
N ARG A 100 -7.26 -2.10 7.99
CA ARG A 100 -8.16 -2.44 9.09
C ARG A 100 -9.27 -3.36 8.60
N ALA A 101 -9.78 -4.19 9.50
CA ALA A 101 -11.01 -4.94 9.30
C ALA A 101 -11.88 -4.85 10.54
N GLN A 102 -13.16 -4.53 10.33
CA GLN A 102 -14.13 -4.26 11.41
C GLN A 102 -13.61 -3.22 12.43
N GLY A 103 -12.91 -2.18 11.97
CA GLY A 103 -12.31 -1.17 12.84
C GLY A 103 -11.02 -1.59 13.56
N GLU A 104 -10.59 -2.83 13.47
CA GLU A 104 -9.33 -3.29 14.09
C GLU A 104 -8.15 -3.26 13.11
N LEU A 105 -6.96 -2.96 13.61
CA LEU A 105 -5.74 -2.97 12.79
C LEU A 105 -5.31 -4.41 12.49
N ARG A 106 -5.30 -4.78 11.21
CA ARG A 106 -4.91 -6.12 10.77
C ARG A 106 -3.53 -6.17 10.13
N GLY A 107 -3.06 -5.06 9.59
CA GLY A 107 -1.75 -4.98 8.97
C GLY A 107 -1.46 -3.61 8.40
N ALA A 108 -0.38 -3.52 7.64
CA ALA A 108 0.01 -2.29 6.96
C ALA A 108 0.54 -2.58 5.55
N ALA A 109 0.42 -1.60 4.67
CA ALA A 109 0.89 -1.68 3.30
C ALA A 109 1.81 -0.49 3.00
N LEU A 110 3.03 -0.79 2.54
CA LEU A 110 4.01 0.19 2.10
C LEU A 110 4.26 0.01 0.59
N LEU A 111 3.86 1.00 -0.19
CA LEU A 111 3.97 0.96 -1.64
C LEU A 111 4.86 2.10 -2.14
N ALA A 112 6.04 1.76 -2.67
CA ALA A 112 6.90 2.70 -3.37
C ALA A 112 7.06 2.27 -4.83
N ARG A 113 6.88 3.21 -5.76
CA ARG A 113 7.01 2.90 -7.19
C ARG A 113 8.46 2.60 -7.55
N ARG A 114 8.73 1.35 -7.90
CA ARG A 114 10.04 0.90 -8.36
C ARG A 114 10.41 1.57 -9.67
N GLN A 115 11.68 2.00 -9.77
CA GLN A 115 12.28 2.52 -11.00
C GLN A 115 13.54 1.74 -11.35
N GLY A 116 13.90 1.81 -12.64
CA GLY A 116 15.02 1.12 -13.26
C GLY A 116 14.72 0.84 -14.73
N LEU A 117 15.73 0.54 -15.54
CA LEU A 117 15.53 0.20 -16.96
C LEU A 117 14.59 -1.00 -17.16
N ARG A 118 14.55 -1.94 -16.19
CA ARG A 118 13.85 -3.23 -16.31
C ARG A 118 12.56 -3.37 -15.47
N SER A 119 12.24 -2.40 -14.61
CA SER A 119 11.22 -2.59 -13.55
C SER A 119 10.41 -1.34 -13.20
N ALA A 120 10.32 -0.37 -14.11
CA ALA A 120 9.49 0.82 -13.90
C ALA A 120 8.00 0.48 -13.93
N GLY A 121 7.33 0.52 -12.78
CA GLY A 121 5.94 0.08 -12.66
C GLY A 121 5.16 0.79 -11.56
N GLY A 122 3.90 0.39 -11.40
CA GLY A 122 3.19 0.57 -10.13
C GLY A 122 3.83 -0.29 -9.02
N ALA A 123 3.28 -0.22 -7.82
CA ALA A 123 3.68 -1.08 -6.71
C ALA A 123 2.44 -1.81 -6.19
N LYS A 124 2.59 -3.10 -5.90
CA LYS A 124 1.49 -3.97 -5.47
C LYS A 124 1.94 -4.74 -4.23
N VAL A 125 1.07 -4.82 -3.23
CA VAL A 125 1.30 -5.55 -1.99
C VAL A 125 0.04 -6.29 -1.61
N THR A 126 0.21 -7.48 -1.06
CA THR A 126 -0.88 -8.25 -0.44
C THR A 126 -0.71 -8.16 1.06
N VAL A 127 -1.76 -7.77 1.76
CA VAL A 127 -1.83 -7.83 3.22
C VAL A 127 -2.72 -9.00 3.58
N GLU A 128 -2.21 -9.92 4.38
CA GLU A 128 -2.93 -11.10 4.83
C GLU A 128 -3.12 -11.02 6.34
N PHE A 129 -4.29 -11.43 6.80
CA PHE A 129 -4.63 -11.53 8.22
C PHE A 129 -5.73 -12.55 8.41
N ASP A 130 -5.85 -13.03 9.64
CA ASP A 130 -6.86 -14.01 10.02
C ASP A 130 -8.00 -13.33 10.79
N LEU A 131 -9.20 -13.86 10.58
CA LEU A 131 -10.41 -13.55 11.31
C LEU A 131 -10.87 -14.83 12.01
N THR A 132 -11.23 -14.70 13.27
CA THR A 132 -11.93 -15.72 14.05
C THR A 132 -13.32 -15.97 13.47
N ALA A 133 -13.93 -17.09 13.88
CA ALA A 133 -15.31 -17.40 13.48
C ALA A 133 -16.33 -16.36 13.98
N GLU A 134 -16.05 -15.67 15.08
CA GLU A 134 -16.93 -14.66 15.68
C GLU A 134 -16.87 -13.32 14.95
N GLU A 135 -15.73 -12.97 14.35
CA GLU A 135 -15.55 -11.71 13.61
C GLU A 135 -16.23 -11.70 12.25
N LEU A 136 -16.62 -12.87 11.74
CA LEU A 136 -17.45 -13.04 10.54
C LEU A 136 -18.69 -13.88 10.90
N ASP A 137 -19.55 -13.25 11.70
CA ASP A 137 -20.78 -13.79 12.25
C ASP A 137 -21.86 -14.09 11.18
N GLU A 138 -23.07 -14.45 11.66
CA GLU A 138 -24.21 -14.78 10.79
C GLU A 138 -24.63 -13.62 9.87
N ASP A 139 -24.45 -12.37 10.32
CA ASP A 139 -24.72 -11.17 9.51
C ASP A 139 -23.69 -11.01 8.39
N GLY A 140 -22.51 -11.60 8.56
CA GLY A 140 -21.60 -11.89 7.46
C GLY A 140 -20.93 -10.67 6.87
N LEU A 141 -20.80 -9.59 7.64
CA LEU A 141 -20.23 -8.35 7.14
C LEU A 141 -18.70 -8.34 7.30
N LEU A 142 -17.99 -8.48 6.18
CA LEU A 142 -16.56 -8.21 6.12
C LEU A 142 -16.33 -6.77 5.66
N MET A 143 -15.91 -5.90 6.58
CA MET A 143 -15.49 -4.53 6.28
C MET A 143 -13.98 -4.46 6.15
N ILE A 144 -13.48 -3.93 5.03
CA ILE A 144 -12.05 -3.67 4.79
C ILE A 144 -11.83 -2.18 4.64
N GLU A 145 -10.81 -1.67 5.33
CA GLU A 145 -10.51 -0.26 5.45
C GLU A 145 -9.04 0.02 5.14
N LEU A 146 -8.78 1.08 4.36
CA LEU A 146 -7.46 1.66 4.17
C LEU A 146 -7.42 3.01 4.90
N ALA A 147 -6.63 3.10 5.97
CA ALA A 147 -6.54 4.28 6.82
C ALA A 147 -5.14 4.90 6.82
N GLU A 148 -5.05 6.17 7.22
CA GLU A 148 -3.76 6.82 7.45
C GLU A 148 -3.06 6.27 8.69
N PRO A 149 -1.73 6.05 8.64
CA PRO A 149 -0.95 5.65 9.79
C PRO A 149 -0.68 6.83 10.74
N PRO A 150 -0.32 6.56 12.01
CA PRO A 150 0.32 7.58 12.84
C PRO A 150 1.60 8.09 12.17
N ARG A 151 1.93 9.37 12.41
CA ARG A 151 3.04 10.07 11.75
C ARG A 151 4.03 10.61 12.78
N PRO A 152 4.95 9.78 13.29
CA PRO A 152 6.06 10.27 14.08
C PRO A 152 6.91 11.27 13.28
N GLU A 153 7.57 12.19 13.98
CA GLU A 153 8.32 13.29 13.39
C GLU A 153 9.38 12.81 12.37
N TRP A 154 10.05 11.69 12.64
CA TRP A 154 11.09 11.13 11.77
C TRP A 154 10.57 10.68 10.39
N MET A 155 9.26 10.49 10.23
CA MET A 155 8.62 10.17 8.95
C MET A 155 8.30 11.41 8.11
N SER A 156 8.48 12.62 8.65
CA SER A 156 8.18 13.86 7.96
C SER A 156 8.92 13.93 6.62
N GLY A 157 8.16 14.12 5.53
CA GLY A 157 8.72 14.18 4.16
C GLY A 157 9.23 12.85 3.59
N ARG A 158 9.04 11.72 4.28
CA ARG A 158 9.43 10.38 3.84
C ARG A 158 8.27 9.58 3.24
N VAL A 159 7.06 9.80 3.72
CA VAL A 159 5.83 9.22 3.17
C VAL A 159 4.93 10.29 2.58
N ALA A 160 4.08 9.92 1.62
CA ALA A 160 3.14 10.85 1.03
C ALA A 160 2.10 11.34 2.07
N ALA A 161 1.77 12.62 2.02
CA ALA A 161 0.54 13.11 2.65
C ALA A 161 -0.68 12.42 2.00
N ARG A 162 -1.74 12.11 2.76
CA ARG A 162 -2.95 11.47 2.20
C ARG A 162 -2.56 10.21 1.39
N SER A 163 -1.86 9.29 2.04
CA SER A 163 -1.31 8.07 1.46
C SER A 163 -2.39 7.15 0.86
N ALA A 164 -3.59 7.10 1.44
CA ALA A 164 -4.67 6.27 0.92
C ALA A 164 -5.22 6.77 -0.42
N LEU A 165 -5.22 8.09 -0.63
CA LEU A 165 -5.80 8.72 -1.81
C LEU A 165 -5.22 8.19 -3.13
N GLY A 166 -6.10 7.65 -3.97
CA GLY A 166 -5.76 7.11 -5.28
C GLY A 166 -5.27 5.66 -5.25
N LEU A 167 -5.04 5.07 -4.07
CA LEU A 167 -4.75 3.63 -3.96
C LEU A 167 -5.95 2.82 -4.43
N ARG A 168 -5.62 1.65 -4.96
CA ARG A 168 -6.58 0.70 -5.49
C ARG A 168 -6.60 -0.56 -4.63
N ILE A 169 -7.79 -1.05 -4.36
CA ILE A 169 -8.01 -2.42 -3.91
C ILE A 169 -8.26 -3.23 -5.19
N ASP A 170 -7.30 -4.07 -5.56
CA ASP A 170 -7.39 -4.92 -6.75
C ASP A 170 -8.37 -6.06 -6.50
N LYS A 171 -8.12 -6.79 -5.41
CA LYS A 171 -8.79 -8.03 -5.07
C LYS A 171 -8.88 -8.21 -3.56
N ILE A 172 -9.92 -8.90 -3.12
CA ILE A 172 -10.07 -9.41 -1.76
C ILE A 172 -10.31 -10.92 -1.88
N TYR A 173 -9.49 -11.71 -1.19
CA TYR A 173 -9.68 -13.14 -1.06
C TYR A 173 -10.12 -13.47 0.36
N VAL A 174 -11.09 -14.36 0.49
CA VAL A 174 -11.47 -14.95 1.79
C VAL A 174 -11.41 -16.45 1.65
N ARG A 175 -10.66 -17.12 2.51
CA ARG A 175 -10.47 -18.58 2.47
C ARG A 175 -10.63 -19.14 3.87
N PRO A 176 -11.01 -20.41 4.04
CA PRO A 176 -10.88 -21.05 5.34
C PRO A 176 -9.42 -20.96 5.79
N GLU A 177 -9.19 -20.73 7.08
CA GLU A 177 -7.83 -20.69 7.61
C GLU A 177 -7.13 -22.03 7.30
N PRO A 178 -5.94 -22.01 6.67
CA PRO A 178 -5.25 -23.25 6.37
C PRO A 178 -4.81 -23.92 7.67
N THR A 179 -5.06 -25.22 7.81
CA THR A 179 -4.61 -26.06 8.95
C THR A 179 -3.08 -26.08 9.09
N THR A 180 -2.35 -25.67 8.06
CA THR A 180 -0.89 -25.57 8.04
C THR A 180 -0.47 -24.14 7.77
N THR A 181 0.40 -23.59 8.62
CA THR A 181 1.02 -22.27 8.45
C THR A 181 1.64 -22.16 7.05
N ALA A 182 1.06 -21.33 6.20
CA ALA A 182 1.63 -21.01 4.89
C ALA A 182 3.05 -20.44 5.05
N PRO A 183 3.97 -20.68 4.11
CA PRO A 183 5.30 -20.08 4.17
C PRO A 183 5.17 -18.55 4.17
N ALA A 184 5.96 -17.91 5.04
CA ALA A 184 6.02 -16.46 5.12
C ALA A 184 6.22 -15.84 3.73
N PRO A 185 5.51 -14.75 3.39
CA PRO A 185 5.64 -14.12 2.09
C PRO A 185 7.10 -13.80 1.83
N SER A 186 7.57 -14.13 0.62
CA SER A 186 8.96 -13.89 0.25
C SER A 186 9.28 -12.41 0.46
N PRO A 187 10.37 -12.06 1.17
CA PRO A 187 10.64 -10.68 1.47
C PRO A 187 10.91 -9.91 0.19
N TYR A 188 10.05 -8.94 -0.13
CA TYR A 188 10.24 -8.06 -1.28
C TYR A 188 10.90 -6.76 -0.83
N ALA A 189 11.92 -6.33 -1.58
CA ALA A 189 12.48 -5.00 -1.41
C ALA A 189 11.38 -3.95 -1.67
N THR A 190 11.22 -3.00 -0.75
CA THR A 190 10.12 -2.03 -0.79
C THR A 190 10.29 -1.00 -1.89
N GLY A 191 11.51 -0.79 -2.39
CA GLY A 191 11.86 0.25 -3.34
C GLY A 191 12.07 1.62 -2.71
N CYS A 192 12.18 1.69 -1.37
CA CYS A 192 12.46 2.90 -0.60
C CYS A 192 13.20 2.56 0.71
N ASP A 193 13.70 3.57 1.40
CA ASP A 193 14.45 3.48 2.67
C ASP A 193 13.59 3.16 3.91
N LEU A 194 12.42 2.58 3.68
CA LEU A 194 11.45 2.15 4.68
C LEU A 194 11.12 0.67 4.48
N ALA A 195 10.81 -0.03 5.56
CA ALA A 195 10.33 -1.42 5.53
C ALA A 195 9.23 -1.66 6.58
N LEU A 196 8.43 -2.70 6.37
CA LEU A 196 7.37 -3.11 7.28
C LEU A 196 7.66 -4.50 7.83
N LEU A 197 7.66 -4.61 9.14
CA LEU A 197 7.62 -5.89 9.85
C LEU A 197 6.18 -6.14 10.29
N ALA A 198 5.63 -7.31 9.96
CA ALA A 198 4.30 -7.70 10.40
C ALA A 198 4.25 -7.87 11.93
N SER A 199 3.06 -7.78 12.53
CA SER A 199 2.88 -7.90 14.00
C SER A 199 3.37 -9.26 14.52
N ASP A 200 3.13 -10.31 13.74
CA ASP A 200 3.57 -11.69 13.95
C ASP A 200 4.97 -11.98 13.37
N GLY A 201 5.70 -10.93 12.95
CA GLY A 201 7.04 -11.05 12.40
C GLY A 201 8.06 -11.54 13.44
N PRO A 202 9.20 -12.08 12.97
CA PRO A 202 10.21 -12.67 13.85
C PRO A 202 10.77 -11.65 14.85
N GLU A 203 11.20 -12.14 16.02
CA GLU A 203 11.83 -11.30 17.05
C GLU A 203 13.19 -10.76 16.61
N GLN A 204 13.91 -11.55 15.81
CA GLN A 204 15.18 -11.19 15.21
C GLN A 204 15.06 -11.26 13.69
N PHE A 205 15.59 -10.26 13.00
CA PHE A 205 15.57 -10.19 11.54
C PHE A 205 16.77 -9.41 11.02
N ARG A 206 17.13 -9.65 9.76
CA ARG A 206 18.15 -8.89 9.05
C ARG A 206 17.50 -7.82 8.17
N LEU A 207 17.83 -6.55 8.41
CA LEU A 207 17.49 -5.45 7.52
C LEU A 207 18.61 -5.28 6.49
N GLU A 208 18.33 -5.61 5.24
CA GLU A 208 19.23 -5.40 4.09
C GLU A 208 18.92 -4.07 3.42
N VAL A 209 19.99 -3.36 3.04
CA VAL A 209 19.92 -2.07 2.35
C VAL A 209 20.62 -2.19 1.01
N SER A 210 19.91 -1.81 -0.05
CA SER A 210 20.42 -1.93 -1.42
C SER A 210 20.18 -0.64 -2.20
N PRO A 211 21.07 -0.28 -3.16
CA PRO A 211 20.83 0.85 -4.02
C PRO A 211 19.61 0.64 -4.90
N VAL A 212 18.77 1.66 -5.01
CA VAL A 212 17.62 1.71 -5.92
C VAL A 212 17.63 3.02 -6.71
N THR A 213 17.08 2.98 -7.92
CA THR A 213 16.83 4.20 -8.69
C THR A 213 15.71 4.99 -8.00
N PRO A 214 15.93 6.25 -7.58
CA PRO A 214 14.90 7.08 -6.97
C PRO A 214 13.66 7.24 -7.85
N ALA A 215 12.51 7.48 -7.20
CA ALA A 215 11.24 7.67 -7.87
C ALA A 215 11.26 8.91 -8.80
N PRO A 216 10.55 8.86 -9.95
CA PRO A 216 10.55 9.97 -10.87
C PRO A 216 9.70 11.12 -10.31
N PRO A 217 9.83 12.35 -10.85
CA PRO A 217 8.88 13.40 -10.54
C PRO A 217 7.47 12.99 -10.95
N LEU A 218 6.49 13.47 -10.20
CA LEU A 218 5.10 13.06 -10.33
C LEU A 218 4.52 13.36 -11.73
N PRO A 219 3.70 12.45 -12.27
CA PRO A 219 2.93 12.74 -13.48
C PRO A 219 1.98 13.91 -13.20
N ARG A 220 1.97 14.88 -14.12
CA ARG A 220 1.08 16.04 -14.07
C ARG A 220 0.05 15.99 -15.19
N SER A 221 -1.19 16.32 -14.83
CA SER A 221 -2.24 16.61 -15.80
C SER A 221 -1.88 17.90 -16.57
N PRO A 222 -2.02 17.93 -17.91
CA PRO A 222 -1.76 19.13 -18.68
C PRO A 222 -2.73 20.25 -18.28
N THR A 223 -2.19 21.40 -17.86
CA THR A 223 -3.00 22.52 -17.34
C THR A 223 -3.56 23.42 -18.45
N HIS A 224 -2.87 23.55 -19.59
CA HIS A 224 -3.30 24.45 -20.67
C HIS A 224 -4.26 23.78 -21.66
N LYS A 225 -5.35 24.47 -22.02
CA LYS A 225 -6.34 23.99 -23.02
C LYS A 225 -5.69 23.60 -24.36
N TRP A 226 -4.63 24.28 -24.79
CA TRP A 226 -3.90 23.98 -26.03
C TRP A 226 -3.15 22.64 -26.00
N SER A 227 -2.64 22.24 -24.83
CA SER A 227 -1.96 20.94 -24.66
C SER A 227 -2.91 19.73 -24.79
N ARG A 228 -4.24 19.98 -24.82
CA ARG A 228 -5.26 18.95 -25.03
C ARG A 228 -5.56 18.70 -26.51
N ARG A 229 -5.03 19.49 -27.45
CA ARG A 229 -5.20 19.31 -28.91
C ARG A 229 -4.32 18.17 -29.44
N LYS A 230 -4.79 17.42 -30.45
CA LYS A 230 -4.21 16.14 -30.93
C LYS A 230 -2.70 16.18 -31.27
N PRO A 231 -2.12 17.20 -31.96
CA PRO A 231 -0.69 17.18 -32.25
C PRO A 231 0.17 17.41 -30.99
N ALA A 232 -0.29 18.25 -30.06
CA ALA A 232 0.42 18.53 -28.82
C ALA A 232 0.50 17.31 -27.89
N ARG A 233 -0.53 16.46 -27.85
CA ARG A 233 -0.54 15.25 -27.01
C ARG A 233 0.59 14.28 -27.34
N ALA A 234 0.90 14.10 -28.63
CA ALA A 234 1.99 13.24 -29.07
C ALA A 234 3.36 13.80 -28.64
N GLY A 235 3.57 15.11 -28.84
CA GLY A 235 4.78 15.81 -28.36
C GLY A 235 4.98 15.71 -26.85
N PHE A 236 3.93 15.95 -26.06
CA PHE A 236 4.00 15.79 -24.59
C PHE A 236 4.23 14.35 -24.15
N LYS A 237 3.71 13.35 -24.88
CA LYS A 237 3.99 11.93 -24.61
C LYS A 237 5.45 11.59 -24.90
N ALA A 238 6.00 12.05 -26.03
CA ALA A 238 7.40 11.87 -26.38
C ALA A 238 8.34 12.55 -25.36
N LEU A 239 8.06 13.81 -24.99
CA LEU A 239 8.82 14.53 -23.97
C LEU A 239 8.78 13.82 -22.60
N ARG A 240 7.63 13.24 -22.23
CA ARG A 240 7.50 12.45 -20.99
C ARG A 240 8.37 11.20 -21.04
N ILE A 241 8.41 10.50 -22.17
CA ILE A 241 9.26 9.32 -22.37
C ILE A 241 10.74 9.74 -22.30
N ALA A 242 11.13 10.81 -22.99
CA ALA A 242 12.50 11.32 -22.96
C ALA A 242 12.94 11.74 -21.56
N ARG A 243 12.09 12.45 -20.80
CA ARG A 243 12.39 12.83 -19.41
C ARG A 243 12.50 11.62 -18.48
N ARG A 244 11.65 10.59 -18.69
CA ARG A 244 11.76 9.30 -17.96
C ARG A 244 13.07 8.58 -18.32
N ALA A 245 13.50 8.61 -19.57
CA ALA A 245 14.77 8.02 -19.98
C ALA A 245 15.97 8.76 -19.39
N GLY A 246 16.00 10.11 -19.49
CA GLY A 246 17.09 10.93 -18.94
C GLY A 246 17.20 10.82 -17.41
N THR A 247 16.08 10.82 -16.69
CA THR A 247 16.09 10.60 -15.24
C THR A 247 16.58 9.20 -14.85
N ARG A 248 16.27 8.17 -15.64
CA ARG A 248 16.81 6.81 -15.42
C ARG A 248 18.32 6.76 -15.59
N VAL A 249 18.87 7.38 -16.63
CA VAL A 249 20.32 7.40 -16.88
C VAL A 249 21.05 8.16 -15.77
N ALA A 250 20.58 9.35 -15.39
CA ALA A 250 21.19 10.13 -14.31
C ALA A 250 21.14 9.39 -12.96
N ALA A 251 20.01 8.76 -12.65
CA ALA A 251 19.84 8.00 -11.42
C ALA A 251 20.61 6.67 -11.40
N GLU A 252 20.99 6.13 -12.56
CA GLU A 252 21.86 4.95 -12.65
C GLU A 252 23.33 5.30 -12.44
N VAL A 253 23.75 6.52 -12.82
CA VAL A 253 25.10 7.04 -12.66
C VAL A 253 25.38 7.50 -11.22
N VAL A 254 24.37 8.02 -10.52
CA VAL A 254 24.48 8.48 -9.11
C VAL A 254 23.66 7.55 -8.21
N LYS A 255 24.11 6.31 -8.04
CA LYS A 255 23.51 5.39 -7.05
C LYS A 255 24.10 5.67 -5.67
N SER A 256 23.22 5.94 -4.70
CA SER A 256 23.61 5.93 -3.29
C SER A 256 24.26 4.59 -2.95
N ARG A 257 25.32 4.62 -2.14
CA ARG A 257 25.94 3.40 -1.62
C ARG A 257 25.51 3.25 -0.16
N PRO A 258 25.06 2.06 0.27
CA PRO A 258 24.84 1.80 1.67
C PRO A 258 26.13 2.09 2.43
N THR A 259 26.04 2.84 3.53
CA THR A 259 27.14 2.90 4.49
C THR A 259 27.15 1.60 5.31
N ASP A 260 28.30 1.19 5.81
CA ASP A 260 28.37 -0.03 6.65
C ASP A 260 27.80 0.20 8.06
N ASN A 261 27.72 1.47 8.49
CA ASN A 261 27.27 1.88 9.82
C ASN A 261 26.05 2.82 9.74
N PHE A 262 24.91 2.31 9.27
CA PHE A 262 23.64 3.05 9.32
C PHE A 262 22.88 2.80 10.63
N GLY A 263 22.17 3.83 11.09
CA GLY A 263 21.17 3.73 12.17
C GLY A 263 19.80 3.34 11.63
N VAL A 264 18.96 2.73 12.47
CA VAL A 264 17.59 2.34 12.12
C VAL A 264 16.64 2.86 13.19
N ARG A 265 15.53 3.44 12.76
CA ARG A 265 14.41 3.85 13.60
C ARG A 265 13.23 2.91 13.38
N ALA A 266 12.47 2.68 14.43
CA ALA A 266 11.27 1.87 14.39
C ALA A 266 10.10 2.59 15.07
N THR A 267 8.88 2.34 14.59
CA THR A 267 7.65 2.83 15.21
C THR A 267 6.56 1.78 15.08
N ASP A 268 5.85 1.53 16.16
CA ASP A 268 4.65 0.72 16.17
C ASP A 268 3.52 1.49 15.48
N LEU A 269 2.98 0.93 14.41
CA LEU A 269 1.95 1.58 13.60
C LEU A 269 0.56 1.58 14.25
N LEU A 270 0.35 0.78 15.29
CA LEU A 270 -0.88 0.85 16.08
C LEU A 270 -0.88 2.07 17.00
N THR A 271 0.20 2.24 17.76
CA THR A 271 0.29 3.23 18.84
C THR A 271 0.99 4.52 18.43
N GLY A 272 1.79 4.49 17.36
CA GLY A 272 2.67 5.59 16.95
C GLY A 272 3.91 5.77 17.83
N VAL A 273 4.15 4.86 18.77
CA VAL A 273 5.26 4.93 19.73
C VAL A 273 6.54 4.35 19.12
N PRO A 274 7.72 4.95 19.38
CA PRO A 274 8.99 4.36 18.98
C PRO A 274 9.18 2.95 19.55
N VAL A 275 9.66 2.02 18.73
CA VAL A 275 10.03 0.67 19.17
C VAL A 275 11.54 0.60 19.35
N GLU A 276 11.99 0.07 20.48
CA GLU A 276 13.41 -0.14 20.72
C GLU A 276 13.93 -1.29 19.84
N LEU A 277 15.09 -1.07 19.22
CA LEU A 277 15.78 -2.06 18.39
C LEU A 277 17.17 -2.29 18.98
N THR A 278 17.49 -3.56 19.24
CA THR A 278 18.85 -3.95 19.64
C THR A 278 19.62 -4.45 18.43
N VAL A 279 20.79 -3.85 18.16
CA VAL A 279 21.67 -4.32 17.09
C VAL A 279 22.40 -5.57 17.55
N VAL A 280 22.12 -6.70 16.88
CA VAL A 280 22.78 -7.98 17.17
C VAL A 280 24.10 -8.10 16.43
N SER A 281 24.10 -7.75 15.13
CA SER A 281 25.30 -7.79 14.30
C SER A 281 25.18 -6.82 13.12
N ARG A 282 26.33 -6.40 12.59
CA ARG A 282 26.43 -5.55 11.39
C ARG A 282 27.18 -6.29 10.30
N GLY A 283 26.70 -6.16 9.07
CA GLY A 283 27.37 -6.62 7.86
C GLY A 283 27.39 -5.53 6.81
N ALA A 284 28.15 -5.73 5.73
CA ALA A 284 28.17 -4.78 4.62
C ALA A 284 26.75 -4.61 4.05
N GLY A 285 26.22 -3.39 4.09
CA GLY A 285 24.85 -3.07 3.65
C GLY A 285 23.72 -3.81 4.39
N SER A 286 23.96 -4.37 5.58
CA SER A 286 22.92 -5.04 6.35
C SER A 286 23.12 -4.93 7.86
N VAL A 287 22.03 -4.99 8.62
CA VAL A 287 22.07 -5.01 10.09
C VAL A 287 21.09 -6.04 10.60
N THR A 288 21.55 -6.91 11.49
CA THR A 288 20.68 -7.85 12.20
C THR A 288 20.18 -7.17 13.47
N LEU A 289 18.87 -7.13 13.62
CA LEU A 289 18.17 -6.42 14.68
C LEU A 289 17.31 -7.41 15.47
N SER A 290 17.21 -7.19 16.77
CA SER A 290 16.16 -7.75 17.60
C SER A 290 15.18 -6.64 17.97
N ARG A 291 13.88 -6.90 17.83
CA ARG A 291 12.83 -5.94 18.19
C ARG A 291 12.44 -6.05 19.66
N GLY A 292 12.14 -4.91 20.28
CA GLY A 292 11.39 -4.87 21.52
C GLY A 292 9.92 -5.24 21.33
N ALA A 293 9.15 -5.14 22.42
CA ALA A 293 7.71 -5.36 22.41
C ALA A 293 7.00 -4.30 21.54
N ALA A 294 6.06 -4.75 20.71
CA ALA A 294 5.16 -3.92 19.92
C ALA A 294 3.80 -4.59 19.87
N GLN A 295 2.74 -3.79 19.76
CA GLN A 295 1.35 -4.27 19.73
C GLN A 295 0.83 -4.44 18.29
N GLY A 296 1.43 -3.74 17.33
CA GLY A 296 1.06 -3.81 15.93
C GLY A 296 2.25 -3.97 14.97
N PRO A 297 2.00 -3.79 13.66
CA PRO A 297 3.05 -3.82 12.65
C PRO A 297 4.08 -2.72 12.92
N ILE A 298 5.35 -3.02 12.69
CA ILE A 298 6.44 -2.07 12.95
C ILE A 298 6.91 -1.48 11.62
N LEU A 299 6.89 -0.15 11.52
CA LEU A 299 7.57 0.56 10.45
C LEU A 299 9.03 0.78 10.82
N LEU A 300 9.91 0.31 9.95
CA LEU A 300 11.36 0.50 10.04
C LEU A 300 11.79 1.55 9.02
N GLY A 301 12.79 2.36 9.35
CA GLY A 301 13.42 3.27 8.41
C GLY A 301 14.85 3.58 8.79
N LEU A 302 15.67 3.92 7.80
CA LEU A 302 17.01 4.42 8.06
C LEU A 302 16.95 5.71 8.88
N GLU A 303 17.86 5.89 9.83
CA GLU A 303 17.93 7.12 10.62
C GLU A 303 18.26 8.33 9.76
N GLN A 304 19.20 8.16 8.83
CA GLN A 304 19.46 9.13 7.76
C GLN A 304 18.63 8.73 6.52
N PRO A 305 17.63 9.53 6.13
CA PRO A 305 16.78 9.19 4.99
C PRO A 305 17.57 9.26 3.68
N ASP A 306 17.41 8.25 2.82
CA ASP A 306 18.05 8.19 1.51
C ASP A 306 17.13 7.55 0.46
N ARG A 307 16.64 8.38 -0.46
CA ARG A 307 15.72 7.96 -1.52
C ARG A 307 16.37 7.10 -2.61
N GLY A 308 17.70 7.01 -2.62
CA GLY A 308 18.47 6.12 -3.48
C GLY A 308 18.72 4.74 -2.86
N LEU A 309 18.16 4.46 -1.67
CA LEU A 309 18.27 3.17 -1.00
C LEU A 309 16.90 2.49 -0.89
N SER A 310 16.93 1.16 -0.87
CA SER A 310 15.78 0.30 -0.60
C SER A 310 16.09 -0.61 0.57
N CYS A 311 15.17 -0.64 1.52
CA CYS A 311 15.19 -1.58 2.64
C CYS A 311 14.45 -2.88 2.27
N ARG A 312 14.92 -3.99 2.85
CA ARG A 312 14.30 -5.30 2.77
C ARG A 312 14.52 -6.01 4.10
N ILE A 313 13.46 -6.56 4.68
CA ILE A 313 13.57 -7.43 5.86
C ILE A 313 13.82 -8.84 5.38
N VAL A 314 14.75 -9.54 5.99
CA VAL A 314 14.99 -10.97 5.79
C VAL A 314 14.83 -11.62 7.17
N PRO A 315 13.93 -12.61 7.32
CA PRO A 315 13.77 -13.32 8.59
C PRO A 315 15.06 -14.05 9.00
#